data_AF-A0A1V8S875-F1
#
_entry.id   AF-A0A1V8S875-F1
#
_cell.length_a   1.000
_cell.length_b   1.000
_cell.length_c   1.000
_cell.angle_alpha   90.00
_cell.angle_beta   90.00
_cell.angle_gamma   90.00
#
_symmetry.space_group_name_H-M   'P 1'
#
loop_
_entity.id
_entity.type
_entity.pdbx_description
1 polymer ?
#
loop_
_entity_poly.entity_id
_entity_poly.type
_entity_poly.pdbx_seq_one_letter_code
_entity_poly.pdbx_strand_id
1 'polypeptide(L)'
;MLGNDWASYLSVRAAILFFHYVGPLGTLYTSFLVLRSVQTVSWPEYTLLRAWAAAESACFVFLLWYRTRLQYEATHPPLRSADERIAFFKTVKAHIPDMTAFVGGWFRGAEMDDIGRDDLKLFLYWAFFEGRADDEDELEDMTKQ
;
A
#
# COMPACT_ATOMS: atom_id res chain seq x y z
N MET A 1 11.91 -20.27 -0.23
CA MET A 1 12.74 -21.22 0.55
C MET A 1 12.23 -21.27 1.99
N LEU A 2 11.27 -22.15 2.21
CA LEU A 2 10.82 -22.79 3.45
C LEU A 2 10.42 -24.19 2.95
N GLY A 3 10.82 -25.26 3.62
CA GLY A 3 10.56 -26.63 3.15
C GLY A 3 9.07 -26.85 2.88
N ASN A 4 8.72 -27.65 1.86
CA ASN A 4 7.33 -27.96 1.50
C ASN A 4 6.67 -28.94 2.49
N ASP A 5 7.13 -28.95 3.74
CA ASP A 5 6.68 -29.83 4.80
C ASP A 5 5.46 -29.24 5.51
N TRP A 6 4.49 -30.10 5.83
CA TRP A 6 3.24 -29.72 6.49
C TRP A 6 3.48 -28.97 7.82
N ALA A 7 4.57 -29.31 8.52
CA ALA A 7 4.97 -28.68 9.77
C ALA A 7 5.37 -27.22 9.56
N SER A 8 6.14 -26.90 8.52
CA SER A 8 6.52 -25.52 8.19
C SER A 8 5.30 -24.66 7.87
N TYR A 9 4.33 -25.22 7.14
CA TYR A 9 3.06 -24.55 6.88
C TYR A 9 2.27 -24.27 8.16
N LEU A 10 2.16 -25.25 9.06
CA LEU A 10 1.46 -25.07 10.32
C LEU A 10 2.15 -24.02 11.21
N SER A 11 3.48 -24.04 11.28
CA SER A 11 4.25 -23.05 12.03
C SER A 11 4.03 -21.63 11.51
N VAL A 12 4.05 -21.41 10.19
CA VAL A 12 3.79 -20.09 9.60
C VAL A 12 2.35 -19.65 9.89
N ARG A 13 1.37 -20.54 9.72
CA ARG A 13 -0.03 -20.21 10.03
C ARG A 13 -0.22 -19.88 11.51
N ALA A 14 0.37 -20.65 12.42
CA ALA A 14 0.30 -20.39 13.84
C ALA A 14 0.94 -19.04 14.21
N ALA A 15 2.10 -18.71 13.62
CA ALA A 15 2.76 -17.43 13.83
C ALA A 15 1.90 -16.27 13.32
N ILE A 16 1.33 -16.36 12.12
CA ILE A 16 0.43 -15.34 11.56
C ILE A 16 -0.78 -15.14 12.48
N LEU A 17 -1.42 -16.23 12.92
CA LEU A 17 -2.56 -16.14 13.83
C LEU A 17 -2.17 -15.50 15.16
N PHE A 18 -1.03 -15.91 15.73
CA PHE A 18 -0.52 -15.33 16.97
C PHE A 18 -0.33 -13.81 16.84
N PHE A 19 0.42 -13.34 15.83
CA PHE A 19 0.64 -11.91 15.63
C PHE A 19 -0.65 -11.14 15.29
N HIS A 20 -1.58 -11.76 14.56
CA HIS A 20 -2.85 -11.12 14.23
C HIS A 20 -3.77 -10.93 15.44
N TYR A 21 -3.78 -11.89 16.37
CA TYR A 21 -4.69 -11.86 17.53
C TYR A 21 -4.11 -11.19 18.78
N VAL A 22 -2.79 -10.98 18.87
CA VAL A 22 -2.16 -10.31 20.03
C VAL A 22 -2.75 -8.91 20.27
N GLY A 23 -2.88 -8.09 19.22
CA GLY A 23 -3.45 -6.73 19.34
C GLY A 23 -4.92 -6.71 19.80
N PRO A 24 -5.85 -7.43 19.13
CA PRO A 24 -7.24 -7.52 19.54
C PRO A 24 -7.43 -8.11 20.95
N LEU A 25 -6.73 -9.20 21.28
CA LEU A 25 -6.84 -9.84 22.59
C LEU A 25 -6.28 -8.94 23.71
N GLY A 26 -5.16 -8.26 23.46
CA GLY A 26 -4.59 -7.28 24.39
C GLY A 26 -5.56 -6.14 24.66
N THR A 27 -6.20 -5.60 23.61
CA THR A 27 -7.20 -4.53 23.71
C THR A 27 -8.46 -4.97 24.46
N LEU A 28 -8.94 -6.19 24.25
CA LEU A 28 -10.08 -6.75 25.01
C LEU A 28 -9.73 -6.91 26.50
N TYR A 29 -8.54 -7.41 26.79
CA TYR A 29 -8.07 -7.58 28.17
C TYR A 29 -7.93 -6.25 28.91
N THR A 30 -7.32 -5.23 28.29
CA THR A 30 -7.16 -3.90 28.91
C THR A 30 -8.51 -3.19 29.06
N SER A 31 -9.41 -3.32 28.07
CA SER A 31 -10.78 -2.77 28.16
C SER A 31 -11.59 -3.40 29.30
N PHE A 32 -11.48 -4.72 29.49
CA PHE A 32 -12.13 -5.42 30.60
C PHE A 32 -11.57 -4.98 31.96
N LEU A 33 -10.24 -4.78 32.07
CA LEU A 33 -9.63 -4.26 33.30
C LEU A 33 -10.10 -2.85 33.64
N VAL A 34 -10.19 -1.96 32.65
CA VAL A 34 -10.68 -0.58 32.83
C VAL A 34 -12.15 -0.58 33.25
N LEU A 35 -12.99 -1.41 32.62
CA LEU A 35 -14.40 -1.52 32.99
C LEU A 35 -14.57 -1.97 34.44
N ARG A 36 -13.78 -2.97 34.86
CA ARG A 36 -13.79 -3.46 36.24
C ARG A 36 -13.28 -2.41 37.23
N SER A 37 -12.22 -1.68 36.91
CA SER A 37 -11.67 -0.65 37.82
C SER A 37 -12.64 0.50 38.05
N VAL A 38 -13.43 0.88 37.04
CA VAL A 38 -14.50 1.87 37.17
C VAL A 38 -15.60 1.37 38.11
N GLN A 39 -15.96 0.09 38.03
CA GLN A 39 -17.00 -0.51 38.88
C GLN A 39 -16.56 -0.69 40.34
N THR A 40 -15.30 -1.04 40.58
CA THR A 40 -14.82 -1.38 41.94
C THR A 40 -14.07 -0.25 42.64
N VAL A 41 -13.89 0.92 42.00
CA VAL A 41 -13.13 2.09 42.52
C VAL A 41 -11.77 1.68 43.11
N SER A 42 -11.15 0.68 42.49
CA SER A 42 -9.88 0.12 42.92
C SER A 42 -9.03 -0.10 41.69
N TRP A 43 -7.84 0.49 41.70
CA TRP A 43 -6.90 0.38 40.59
C TRP A 43 -6.16 -0.96 40.69
N PRO A 44 -6.10 -1.72 39.58
CA PRO A 44 -5.35 -2.97 39.57
C PRO A 44 -3.86 -2.71 39.77
N GLU A 45 -3.19 -3.60 40.50
CA GLU A 45 -1.73 -3.53 40.72
C GLU A 45 -0.93 -3.50 39.40
N TYR A 46 0.21 -2.81 39.42
CA TYR A 46 1.09 -2.73 38.27
C TYR A 46 1.87 -4.04 38.10
N THR A 47 1.76 -4.65 36.91
CA THR A 47 2.50 -5.85 36.54
C THR A 47 3.07 -5.66 35.13
N LEU A 48 4.28 -6.16 34.87
CA LEU A 48 4.94 -6.04 33.57
C LEU A 48 4.05 -6.53 32.41
N LEU A 49 3.32 -7.64 32.61
CA LEU A 49 2.36 -8.17 31.62
C LEU A 49 1.22 -7.20 31.31
N ARG A 50 0.71 -6.47 32.33
CA ARG A 50 -0.34 -5.46 32.16
C ARG A 50 0.20 -4.23 31.44
N ALA A 51 1.42 -3.81 31.77
CA ALA A 51 2.08 -2.70 31.09
C ALA A 51 2.33 -3.02 29.60
N TRP A 52 2.78 -4.23 29.30
CA TRP A 52 2.94 -4.71 27.93
C TRP A 52 1.60 -4.76 27.19
N ALA A 53 0.56 -5.36 27.78
CA ALA A 53 -0.78 -5.39 27.18
C ALA A 53 -1.38 -3.99 26.96
N ALA A 54 -1.14 -3.05 27.89
CA ALA A 54 -1.55 -1.66 27.76
C ALA A 54 -0.85 -0.97 26.58
N ALA A 55 0.48 -1.11 26.47
CA ALA A 55 1.25 -0.56 25.35
C ALA A 55 0.77 -1.13 24.00
N GLU A 56 0.61 -2.45 23.92
CA GLU A 56 0.12 -3.13 22.71
C GLU A 56 -1.27 -2.64 22.31
N SER A 57 -2.19 -2.51 23.28
CA SER A 57 -3.54 -1.99 23.02
C SER A 57 -3.54 -0.53 22.56
N ALA A 58 -2.67 0.31 23.11
CA ALA A 58 -2.52 1.70 22.69
C ALA A 58 -1.99 1.79 21.25
N CYS A 59 -0.98 0.98 20.91
CA CYS A 59 -0.46 0.88 19.55
C CYS A 59 -1.54 0.38 18.58
N PHE A 60 -2.30 -0.65 18.94
CA PHE A 60 -3.35 -1.21 18.10
C PHE A 60 -4.47 -0.19 17.82
N VAL A 61 -4.98 0.48 18.86
CA VAL A 61 -6.01 1.53 18.73
C VAL A 61 -5.49 2.72 17.91
N PHE A 62 -4.24 3.14 18.15
CA PHE A 62 -3.61 4.18 17.35
C PHE A 62 -3.53 3.81 15.87
N LEU A 63 -3.11 2.58 15.55
CA LEU A 63 -3.04 2.10 14.16
C LEU A 63 -4.42 1.98 13.51
N LEU A 64 -5.46 1.59 14.25
CA LEU A 64 -6.84 1.58 13.74
C LEU A 64 -7.30 2.99 13.39
N TRP A 65 -7.10 3.96 14.27
CA TRP A 65 -7.42 5.37 13.99
C TRP A 65 -6.55 5.95 12.86
N TYR A 66 -5.26 5.63 12.85
CA TYR A 66 -4.35 6.13 11.82
C TYR A 66 -4.70 5.55 10.45
N ARG A 67 -5.14 4.28 10.41
CA ARG A 67 -5.65 3.65 9.20
C ARG A 67 -6.88 4.38 8.66
N THR A 68 -7.82 4.82 9.50
CA THR A 68 -8.97 5.60 8.98
C THR A 68 -8.55 6.95 8.41
N ARG A 69 -7.47 7.56 8.92
CA ARG A 69 -6.86 8.75 8.34
C ARG A 69 -6.15 8.48 7.01
N LEU A 70 -5.39 7.38 6.93
CA LEU A 70 -4.66 6.98 5.73
C LEU A 70 -5.56 6.52 4.60
N GLN A 71 -6.67 5.85 4.92
CA GLN A 71 -7.66 5.37 3.95
C GLN A 71 -8.67 6.46 3.55
N TYR A 72 -8.42 7.72 3.92
CA TYR A 72 -9.21 8.82 3.42
C TYR A 72 -9.08 8.89 1.90
N GLU A 73 -10.17 9.22 1.21
CA GLU A 73 -10.19 9.31 -0.24
C GLU A 73 -9.10 10.28 -0.70
N ALA A 74 -8.20 9.79 -1.55
CA ALA A 74 -7.15 10.61 -2.10
C ALA A 74 -7.80 11.70 -2.94
N THR A 75 -7.70 12.96 -2.47
CA THR A 75 -8.12 14.11 -3.27
C THR A 75 -7.04 14.37 -4.31
N HIS A 76 -7.17 13.71 -5.46
CA HIS A 76 -6.27 13.93 -6.59
C HIS A 76 -6.47 15.35 -7.14
N PRO A 77 -5.39 16.01 -7.62
CA PRO A 77 -5.52 17.25 -8.37
C PRO A 77 -6.49 17.08 -9.55
N PRO A 78 -7.16 18.16 -9.99
CA PRO A 78 -7.91 18.13 -11.24
C PRO A 78 -6.97 17.72 -12.39
N LEU A 79 -7.53 16.99 -13.36
CA LEU A 79 -6.79 16.57 -14.54
C LEU A 79 -6.31 17.80 -15.30
N ARG A 80 -5.04 17.79 -15.70
CA ARG A 80 -4.47 18.80 -16.60
C ARG A 80 -5.12 18.66 -17.97
N SER A 81 -5.16 19.75 -18.74
CA SER A 81 -5.59 19.70 -20.15
C SER A 81 -4.71 18.76 -20.97
N ALA A 82 -5.23 18.24 -22.09
CA ALA A 82 -4.48 17.35 -22.99
C ALA A 82 -3.14 17.95 -23.43
N ASP A 83 -3.12 19.23 -23.81
CA ASP A 83 -1.88 19.90 -24.23
C ASP A 83 -0.83 19.96 -23.11
N GLU A 84 -1.26 20.20 -21.87
CA GLU A 84 -0.36 20.21 -20.71
C GLU A 84 0.17 18.81 -20.38
N ARG A 85 -0.65 17.77 -20.57
CA ARG A 85 -0.25 16.37 -20.37
C ARG A 85 0.84 15.96 -21.37
N ILE A 86 0.67 16.28 -22.65
CA ILE A 86 1.68 16.03 -23.69
C ILE A 86 2.96 16.81 -23.41
N ALA A 87 2.86 18.09 -23.02
CA ALA A 87 4.03 18.90 -22.68
C ALA A 87 4.79 18.36 -21.46
N PHE A 88 4.06 17.86 -20.46
CA PHE A 88 4.65 17.19 -19.29
C PHE A 88 5.40 15.92 -19.70
N PHE A 89 4.77 15.06 -20.50
CA PHE A 89 5.41 13.85 -21.01
C PHE A 89 6.67 14.15 -21.81
N LYS A 90 6.63 15.15 -22.70
CA LYS A 90 7.79 15.59 -23.47
C LYS A 90 8.93 16.06 -22.58
N THR A 91 8.61 16.76 -21.49
CA THR A 91 9.59 17.21 -20.51
C THR A 91 10.24 16.03 -19.78
N VAL A 92 9.44 15.03 -19.39
CA VAL A 92 9.96 13.81 -18.74
C VAL A 92 10.81 12.99 -19.72
N LYS A 93 10.34 12.76 -20.94
CA LYS A 93 11.09 12.09 -22.03
C LYS A 93 12.44 12.74 -22.27
N ALA A 94 12.53 14.08 -22.22
CA ALA A 94 13.79 14.80 -22.40
C ALA A 94 14.81 14.59 -21.26
N HIS A 95 14.35 14.24 -20.05
CA HIS A 95 15.24 13.96 -18.92
C HIS A 95 15.64 12.48 -18.81
N ILE A 96 15.00 11.59 -19.58
CA ILE A 96 15.32 10.16 -19.58
C ILE A 96 16.47 9.92 -20.57
N PRO A 97 17.66 9.49 -20.11
CA PRO A 97 18.82 9.30 -20.98
C PRO A 97 18.67 8.11 -21.94
N ASP A 98 17.98 7.04 -21.52
CA ASP A 98 17.68 5.88 -22.36
C ASP A 98 16.24 5.42 -22.12
N MET A 99 15.37 5.70 -23.09
CA MET A 99 13.96 5.33 -23.02
C MET A 99 13.75 3.83 -23.15
N THR A 100 14.60 3.13 -23.89
CA THR A 100 14.48 1.68 -24.10
C THR A 100 14.82 0.92 -22.83
N ALA A 101 15.88 1.31 -22.13
CA ALA A 101 16.20 0.75 -20.81
C ALA A 101 15.18 1.14 -19.74
N PHE A 102 14.61 2.35 -19.80
CA PHE A 102 13.56 2.78 -18.88
C PHE A 102 12.30 1.92 -19.02
N VAL A 103 11.77 1.81 -20.24
CA VAL A 103 10.57 1.00 -20.53
C VAL A 103 10.86 -0.48 -20.27
N GLY A 104 11.97 -1.01 -20.78
CA GLY A 104 12.40 -2.39 -20.53
C GLY A 104 12.47 -2.70 -19.03
N GLY A 105 13.01 -1.79 -18.21
CA GLY A 105 13.04 -1.94 -16.75
C GLY A 105 11.66 -2.12 -16.10
N TRP A 106 10.64 -1.40 -16.58
CA TRP A 106 9.26 -1.57 -16.14
C TRP A 106 8.63 -2.89 -16.60
N PHE A 107 9.02 -3.35 -17.79
CA PHE A 107 8.58 -4.64 -18.37
C PHE A 107 9.51 -5.80 -18.00
N ARG A 108 10.16 -5.77 -16.83
CA ARG A 108 11.05 -6.83 -16.30
C ARG A 108 12.24 -7.18 -17.20
N GLY A 109 12.71 -6.22 -17.98
CA GLY A 109 13.82 -6.36 -18.91
C GLY A 109 13.44 -6.93 -20.29
N ALA A 110 12.15 -6.86 -20.68
CA ALA A 110 11.73 -7.25 -22.02
C ALA A 110 12.38 -6.36 -23.10
N GLU A 111 12.70 -6.95 -24.25
CA GLU A 111 13.13 -6.20 -25.43
C GLU A 111 11.96 -5.38 -26.01
N MET A 112 12.25 -4.26 -26.64
CA MET A 112 11.21 -3.35 -27.16
C MET A 112 10.32 -4.01 -28.23
N ASP A 113 10.84 -4.99 -28.96
CA ASP A 113 10.09 -5.73 -29.99
C ASP A 113 9.06 -6.70 -29.38
N ASP A 114 9.28 -7.13 -28.12
CA ASP A 114 8.35 -7.99 -27.38
C ASP A 114 7.26 -7.18 -26.67
N ILE A 115 7.42 -5.86 -26.56
CA ILE A 115 6.46 -4.98 -25.90
C ILE A 115 5.40 -4.54 -26.92
N GLY A 116 4.17 -5.02 -26.72
CA GLY A 116 3.03 -4.62 -27.52
C GLY A 116 2.75 -3.12 -27.43
N ARG A 117 2.33 -2.52 -28.55
CA ARG A 117 1.96 -1.10 -28.56
C ARG A 117 0.79 -0.80 -27.63
N ASP A 118 -0.14 -1.75 -27.49
CA ASP A 118 -1.28 -1.63 -26.58
C ASP A 118 -0.85 -1.71 -25.10
N ASP A 119 0.13 -2.56 -24.78
CA ASP A 119 0.72 -2.62 -23.44
C ASP A 119 1.46 -1.33 -23.09
N LEU A 120 2.14 -0.72 -24.07
CA LEU A 120 2.79 0.56 -23.88
C LEU A 120 1.78 1.70 -23.69
N LYS A 121 0.67 1.72 -24.43
CA LYS A 121 -0.43 2.67 -24.21
C LYS A 121 -1.00 2.54 -22.80
N LEU A 122 -1.26 1.30 -22.35
CA LEU A 122 -1.76 1.02 -21.00
C LEU A 122 -0.76 1.48 -19.92
N PHE A 123 0.52 1.23 -20.14
CA PHE A 123 1.58 1.70 -19.25
C PHE A 123 1.60 3.22 -19.15
N LEU A 124 1.56 3.95 -20.27
CA LEU A 124 1.55 5.42 -20.27
C LEU A 124 0.29 5.98 -19.60
N TYR A 125 -0.87 5.38 -19.88
CA TYR A 125 -2.15 5.73 -19.27
C TYR A 125 -2.12 5.59 -17.74
N TRP A 126 -1.58 4.48 -17.25
CA TRP A 126 -1.45 4.24 -15.82
C TRP A 126 -0.37 5.11 -15.17
N ALA A 127 0.82 5.17 -15.76
CA ALA A 127 2.00 5.79 -15.15
C ALA A 127 1.94 7.31 -15.11
N PHE A 128 1.40 7.95 -16.15
CA PHE A 128 1.38 9.41 -16.27
C PHE A 128 0.01 10.03 -16.03
N PHE A 129 -1.07 9.29 -16.30
CA PHE A 129 -2.43 9.84 -16.29
C PHE A 129 -3.33 9.23 -15.21
N GLU A 130 -2.76 8.46 -14.28
CA GLU A 130 -3.47 7.81 -13.17
C GLU A 130 -4.67 6.94 -13.64
N GLY A 131 -4.70 6.56 -14.91
CA GLY A 131 -5.84 5.91 -15.52
C GLY A 131 -7.11 6.77 -15.60
N ARG A 132 -6.96 8.08 -15.88
CA ARG A 132 -8.05 9.06 -15.93
C ARG A 132 -8.11 9.88 -17.22
N ALA A 133 -7.18 9.69 -18.16
CA ALA A 133 -7.18 10.35 -19.46
C ALA A 133 -7.91 9.52 -20.52
N ASP A 134 -9.17 9.83 -20.80
CA ASP A 134 -10.05 9.06 -21.72
C ASP A 134 -9.77 9.34 -23.22
N ASP A 135 -8.64 9.95 -23.55
CA ASP A 135 -8.28 10.34 -24.93
C ASP A 135 -7.32 9.30 -25.56
N GLU A 136 -7.88 8.29 -26.21
CA GLU A 136 -7.10 7.26 -26.92
C GLU A 136 -6.22 7.84 -28.04
N ASP A 137 -6.68 8.93 -28.67
CA ASP A 137 -5.94 9.68 -29.70
C ASP A 137 -4.66 10.34 -29.14
N GLU A 138 -4.67 10.81 -27.89
CA GLU A 138 -3.49 11.39 -27.24
C GLU A 138 -2.42 10.32 -26.99
N LEU A 139 -2.85 9.14 -26.52
CA LEU A 139 -1.98 7.97 -26.29
C LEU A 139 -1.41 7.43 -27.61
N GLU A 140 -2.19 7.46 -28.68
CA GLU A 140 -1.71 7.12 -30.02
C GLU A 140 -0.56 8.02 -30.46
N ASP A 141 -0.69 9.33 -30.30
CA ASP A 141 0.31 10.31 -30.74
C ASP A 141 1.58 10.24 -29.90
N MET A 142 1.46 9.93 -28.60
CA MET A 142 2.61 9.71 -27.72
C MET A 142 3.40 8.44 -28.06
N THR A 143 2.75 7.39 -28.56
CA THR A 143 3.41 6.13 -28.95
C THR A 143 3.99 6.15 -30.37
N LYS A 144 3.61 7.13 -31.21
CA LYS A 144 4.15 7.32 -32.57
C LYS A 144 5.49 8.07 -32.58
N GLN A 145 5.90 8.68 -31.47
CA GLN A 145 6.97 9.69 -31.38
C GLN A 145 8.19 9.22 -30.58
#